data_AF-A0A314YZI6-F1
#
_entry.id   AF-A0A314YZI6-F1
#
_cell.length_a   1.000
_cell.length_b   1.000
_cell.length_c   1.000
_cell.angle_alpha   90.00
_cell.angle_beta   90.00
_cell.angle_gamma   90.00
#
_symmetry.space_group_name_H-M   'P 1'
#
loop_
_entity.id
_entity.type
_entity.pdbx_description
1 polymer ?
#
loop_
_entity_poly.entity_id
_entity_poly.type
_entity_poly.pdbx_seq_one_letter_code
_entity_poly.pdbx_strand_id
1 'polypeptide(L)'
;MSVTSMSLTKRIGITAGISTLIQNKPEKNSDRYEVAYSFYFTLEAMVYGQVKLHQLVYHPFKILYTFYLKGIKDLPEELLGKHVEPSPDVVPTAAAKACEPHATVSNFTD
;
A
#
# COMPACT_ATOMS: atom_id res chain seq x y z
N MET A 1 7.39 -2.63 -3.47
CA MET A 1 6.52 -1.66 -4.19
C MET A 1 6.36 -0.44 -3.30
N SER A 2 6.32 0.78 -3.85
CA SER A 2 6.08 1.98 -3.05
C SER A 2 4.67 1.99 -2.48
N VAL A 3 4.53 2.42 -1.22
CA VAL A 3 3.22 2.60 -0.57
C VAL A 3 3.00 4.09 -0.33
N THR A 4 1.85 4.58 -0.79
CA THR A 4 1.42 5.98 -0.62
C THR A 4 0.17 5.99 0.26
N SER A 5 -0.03 7.05 1.04
CA SER A 5 -1.24 7.26 1.83
C SER A 5 -2.51 7.23 0.96
N MET A 6 -3.67 6.99 1.58
CA MET A 6 -4.97 6.98 0.89
C MET A 6 -5.37 8.33 0.27
N SER A 7 -4.78 9.43 0.76
CA SER A 7 -4.92 10.76 0.17
C SER A 7 -4.04 10.96 -1.08
N LEU A 8 -3.15 10.01 -1.38
CA LEU A 8 -2.18 10.06 -2.49
C LEU A 8 -1.15 11.20 -2.39
N THR A 9 -1.05 11.84 -1.21
CA THR A 9 -0.20 13.01 -0.97
C THR A 9 1.09 12.69 -0.23
N LYS A 10 1.22 11.52 0.41
CA LYS A 10 2.42 11.16 1.17
C LYS A 10 2.96 9.77 0.81
N ARG A 11 4.26 9.66 0.55
CA ARG A 11 4.99 8.38 0.53
C ARG A 11 5.17 7.90 1.97
N ILE A 12 4.65 6.72 2.26
CA ILE A 12 4.60 6.18 3.63
C ILE A 12 5.51 4.96 3.84
N GLY A 13 6.02 4.37 2.77
CA GLY A 13 7.01 3.29 2.87
C GLY A 13 7.02 2.35 1.66
N ILE A 14 7.27 1.08 1.94
CA ILE A 14 7.35 0.00 0.93
C ILE A 14 6.68 -1.31 1.38
N THR A 15 6.33 -2.11 0.39
CA THR A 15 6.15 -3.56 0.54
C THR A 15 7.40 -4.30 0.09
N ALA A 16 7.83 -5.29 0.88
CA ALA A 16 8.89 -6.23 0.50
C ALA A 16 8.50 -7.64 0.93
N GLY A 17 8.89 -8.63 0.12
CA GLY A 17 8.55 -10.03 0.36
C GLY A 17 8.50 -10.83 -0.92
N ILE A 18 7.86 -11.99 -0.85
CA ILE A 18 7.88 -13.00 -1.92
C ILE A 18 6.46 -13.34 -2.37
N SER A 19 6.32 -13.58 -3.66
CA SER A 19 5.14 -14.18 -4.29
C SER A 19 5.55 -15.49 -4.94
N THR A 20 4.83 -16.56 -4.61
CA THR A 20 4.98 -17.87 -5.24
C THR A 20 3.75 -18.14 -6.10
N LEU A 21 3.95 -18.38 -7.40
CA LEU A 21 2.86 -18.75 -8.31
C LEU A 21 2.34 -20.14 -7.92
N ILE A 22 1.04 -20.23 -7.62
CA ILE A 22 0.37 -21.49 -7.29
C ILE A 22 -0.33 -22.06 -8.52
N GLN A 23 -0.96 -21.19 -9.32
CA GLN A 23 -1.73 -21.64 -10.48
C GLN A 23 -1.90 -20.52 -11.50
N ASN A 24 -1.55 -20.79 -12.76
CA ASN A 24 -1.97 -19.97 -13.89
C ASN A 24 -3.39 -20.36 -14.32
N LYS A 25 -4.24 -19.37 -14.54
CA LYS A 25 -5.65 -19.51 -14.98
C LYS A 25 -5.85 -18.73 -16.29
N PRO A 26 -5.40 -19.28 -17.42
CA PRO A 26 -5.43 -18.58 -18.70
C PRO A 26 -6.86 -18.23 -19.13
N GLU A 27 -7.85 -19.04 -18.74
CA GLU A 27 -9.27 -18.81 -19.02
C GLU A 27 -9.82 -17.54 -18.34
N LYS A 28 -9.15 -17.05 -17.29
CA LYS A 28 -9.49 -15.80 -16.59
C LYS A 28 -8.47 -14.70 -16.83
N ASN A 29 -7.47 -14.94 -17.68
CA ASN A 29 -6.28 -14.08 -17.83
C ASN A 29 -5.70 -13.67 -16.47
N SER A 30 -5.54 -14.64 -15.56
CA SER A 30 -5.25 -14.39 -14.15
C SER A 30 -4.37 -15.47 -13.55
N ASP A 31 -3.59 -15.10 -12.54
CA ASP A 31 -2.71 -15.98 -11.78
C ASP A 31 -3.12 -15.99 -10.30
N ARG A 32 -3.01 -17.16 -9.67
CA ARG A 32 -3.15 -17.32 -8.22
C ARG A 32 -1.77 -17.42 -7.60
N TYR A 33 -1.47 -16.53 -6.67
CA TYR A 33 -0.23 -16.53 -5.89
C TYR A 33 -0.50 -16.84 -4.41
N GLU A 34 0.49 -17.43 -3.76
CA GLU A 34 0.66 -17.40 -2.32
C GLU A 34 1.74 -16.37 -2.00
N VAL A 35 1.47 -15.50 -1.04
CA VAL A 35 2.29 -14.32 -0.81
C VAL A 35 2.63 -14.14 0.65
N ALA A 36 3.90 -13.81 0.91
CA ALA A 36 4.39 -13.41 2.21
C ALA A 36 5.07 -12.05 2.06
N TYR A 37 4.40 -11.01 2.56
CA TYR A 37 4.86 -9.62 2.45
C TYR A 37 4.91 -8.94 3.81
N SER A 38 5.93 -8.12 3.98
CA SER A 38 6.04 -7.14 5.06
C SER A 38 5.69 -5.76 4.52
N PHE A 39 4.97 -4.98 5.33
CA PHE A 39 4.72 -3.57 5.10
C PHE A 39 5.56 -2.77 6.08
N TYR A 40 6.44 -1.93 5.53
CA TYR A 40 7.31 -1.08 6.33
C TYR A 40 6.67 0.29 6.40
N PHE A 41 5.96 0.52 7.49
CA PHE A 41 5.48 1.82 7.91
C PHE A 41 6.32 2.24 9.11
N THR A 42 6.57 3.52 9.28
CA THR A 42 7.39 4.08 10.37
C THR A 42 6.71 4.00 11.75
N LEU A 43 5.79 3.04 11.92
CA LEU A 43 5.03 2.75 13.12
C LEU A 43 5.93 2.06 14.16
N GLU A 44 6.09 2.70 15.31
CA GLU A 44 6.84 2.14 16.45
C GLU A 44 6.03 1.10 17.26
N ALA A 45 4.77 0.85 16.90
CA ALA A 45 3.87 -0.04 17.62
C ALA A 45 3.70 -1.40 16.92
N MET A 46 3.65 -2.46 17.72
CA MET A 46 3.29 -3.80 17.24
C MET A 46 1.80 -3.84 16.88
N VAL A 47 1.51 -3.95 15.59
CA VAL A 47 0.14 -4.08 15.07
C VAL A 47 -0.07 -5.45 14.46
N TYR A 48 -1.30 -5.94 14.54
CA TYR A 48 -1.73 -7.18 13.90
C TYR A 48 -3.13 -6.99 13.33
N GLY A 49 -3.53 -7.82 12.38
CA GLY A 49 -4.84 -7.66 11.76
C GLY A 49 -4.97 -8.39 10.43
N GLN A 50 -5.93 -7.94 9.64
CA GLN A 50 -6.15 -8.43 8.30
C GLN A 50 -5.93 -7.31 7.29
N VAL A 51 -5.45 -7.66 6.11
CA VAL A 51 -5.35 -6.73 4.97
C VAL A 51 -6.22 -7.24 3.84
N LYS A 52 -7.10 -6.37 3.33
CA LYS A 52 -7.82 -6.61 2.09
C LYS A 52 -7.01 -6.03 0.96
N LEU A 53 -6.62 -6.88 0.02
CA LEU A 53 -6.00 -6.49 -1.24
C LEU A 53 -7.11 -6.34 -2.29
N HIS A 54 -7.19 -5.17 -2.91
CA HIS A 54 -8.05 -4.91 -4.06
C HIS A 54 -7.23 -4.43 -5.24
N GLN A 55 -7.10 -5.27 -6.27
CA GLN A 55 -6.40 -4.94 -7.50
C GLN A 55 -7.27 -4.00 -8.35
N LEU A 56 -6.79 -2.77 -8.57
CA LEU A 56 -7.50 -1.75 -9.35
C LEU A 56 -7.14 -1.82 -10.84
N VAL A 57 -5.84 -1.93 -11.14
CA VAL A 57 -5.33 -1.98 -12.51
C VAL A 57 -4.31 -3.11 -12.62
N TYR A 58 -4.46 -3.95 -13.64
CA TYR A 58 -3.54 -5.05 -13.92
C TYR A 58 -2.21 -4.56 -14.49
N HIS A 59 -2.24 -3.60 -15.43
CA HIS A 59 -1.04 -3.01 -15.99
C HIS A 59 -1.26 -1.53 -16.35
N PRO A 60 -0.47 -0.58 -15.80
CA PRO A 60 0.51 -0.76 -14.72
C PRO A 60 -0.17 -1.16 -13.40
N PHE A 61 0.48 -2.03 -12.62
CA PHE A 61 -0.10 -2.57 -11.39
C PHE A 61 -0.48 -1.46 -10.40
N LYS A 62 -1.78 -1.34 -10.11
CA LYS A 62 -2.31 -0.51 -9.01
C LYS A 62 -3.08 -1.41 -8.06
N ILE A 63 -2.67 -1.41 -6.80
CA ILE A 63 -3.26 -2.22 -5.74
C ILE A 63 -3.66 -1.29 -4.61
N LEU A 64 -4.90 -1.40 -4.16
CA LEU A 64 -5.41 -0.77 -2.95
C LEU A 64 -5.33 -1.77 -1.80
N TYR A 65 -4.71 -1.36 -0.71
CA TYR A 65 -4.70 -2.12 0.54
C TYR A 65 -5.62 -1.45 1.55
N THR A 66 -6.53 -2.21 2.15
CA THR A 66 -7.33 -1.77 3.30
C THR A 66 -6.91 -2.59 4.50
N PHE A 67 -6.28 -1.94 5.49
CA PHE A 67 -5.81 -2.60 6.71
C PHE A 67 -6.86 -2.50 7.81
N TYR A 68 -7.17 -3.64 8.42
CA TYR A 68 -8.02 -3.75 9.60
C TYR A 68 -7.12 -4.11 10.78
N LEU A 69 -6.52 -3.07 11.36
CA LEU A 69 -5.48 -3.19 12.38
C LEU A 69 -6.06 -3.26 13.80
N LYS A 70 -5.36 -3.99 14.67
CA LYS A 70 -5.56 -4.12 16.11
C LYS A 70 -4.20 -3.99 16.81
N GLY A 71 -4.22 -3.72 18.11
CA GLY A 71 -3.00 -3.58 18.92
C GLY A 71 -2.43 -2.15 18.95
N ILE A 72 -3.07 -1.20 18.29
CA ILE A 72 -2.75 0.23 18.36
C ILE A 72 -3.98 1.01 18.85
N LYS A 73 -3.76 2.04 19.67
CA LYS A 73 -4.83 2.89 20.20
C LYS A 73 -5.29 3.90 19.15
N ASP A 74 -4.35 4.67 18.62
CA ASP A 74 -4.60 5.73 17.65
C ASP A 74 -3.64 5.56 16.47
N LEU A 75 -4.16 5.68 15.25
CA LEU A 75 -3.33 5.67 14.05
C LEU A 75 -2.60 7.02 13.92
N PRO A 76 -1.34 7.04 13.43
CA PRO A 76 -0.66 8.28 13.08
C PRO A 76 -1.50 9.12 12.13
N GLU A 77 -1.52 10.44 12.36
CA GLU A 77 -2.34 11.39 11.57
C GLU A 77 -2.00 11.33 10.08
N GLU A 78 -0.76 11.00 9.74
CA GLU A 78 -0.28 10.85 8.35
C GLU A 78 -0.98 9.71 7.60
N LEU A 79 -1.56 8.74 8.32
CA LEU A 79 -2.35 7.64 7.76
C LEU A 79 -3.85 7.93 7.71
N LEU A 80 -4.31 9.00 8.39
CA LEU A 80 -5.72 9.39 8.52
C LEU A 80 -6.18 10.40 7.45
N GLY A 81 -5.39 10.57 6.38
CA GLY A 81 -5.70 11.49 5.29
C GLY A 81 -7.05 11.22 4.61
N LYS A 82 -7.64 12.25 3.99
CA LYS A 82 -8.92 12.11 3.27
C LYS A 82 -8.82 11.05 2.17
N HIS A 83 -9.74 10.09 2.19
CA HIS A 83 -9.84 9.05 1.18
C HIS A 83 -10.05 9.66 -0.21
N VAL A 84 -9.24 9.25 -1.18
CA VAL A 84 -9.52 9.45 -2.60
C VAL A 84 -10.24 8.20 -3.11
N GLU A 85 -11.33 8.38 -3.86
CA GLU A 85 -12.05 7.24 -4.44
C GLU A 85 -11.14 6.44 -5.38
N PRO A 86 -11.08 5.11 -5.24
CA PRO A 86 -10.23 4.28 -6.07
C PRO A 86 -10.71 4.30 -7.53
N SER A 87 -9.82 4.64 -8.47
CA SER A 87 -10.07 4.54 -9.90
C SER A 87 -8.80 4.18 -10.67
N PRO A 88 -8.91 3.74 -11.94
CA PRO A 88 -7.74 3.48 -12.78
C PRO A 88 -6.85 4.70 -12.99
N ASP A 89 -7.38 5.92 -12.87
CA ASP A 89 -6.68 7.16 -13.19
C ASP A 89 -5.98 7.80 -11.99
N VAL A 90 -6.34 7.40 -10.76
CA VAL A 90 -5.72 7.98 -9.57
C VAL A 90 -4.24 7.67 -9.51
N VAL A 91 -3.44 8.68 -9.18
CA VAL A 91 -2.00 8.58 -9.06
C VAL A 91 -1.52 9.38 -7.85
N PRO A 92 -0.39 8.99 -7.23
CA PRO A 92 0.27 9.84 -6.26
C PRO A 92 0.59 11.22 -6.84
N THR A 93 0.51 12.25 -6.01
CA THR A 93 0.93 13.62 -6.35
C THR A 93 2.39 13.65 -6.79
N ALA A 94 2.79 14.66 -7.58
CA ALA A 94 4.16 14.82 -8.04
C ALA A 94 5.16 14.88 -6.86
N ALA A 95 4.83 15.63 -5.81
CA ALA A 95 5.63 15.74 -4.60
C ALA A 95 5.81 14.39 -3.87
N ALA A 96 4.74 13.58 -3.75
CA ALA A 96 4.83 12.26 -3.15
C ALA A 96 5.68 11.28 -3.98
N LYS A 97 5.60 11.36 -5.32
CA LYS A 97 6.45 10.56 -6.22
C LYS A 97 7.91 10.97 -6.16
N ALA A 98 8.17 12.27 -6.02
CA ALA A 98 9.52 12.84 -5.90
C ALA A 98 10.10 12.71 -4.47
N CYS A 99 9.35 12.12 -3.53
CA CYS A 99 9.73 11.98 -2.13
C CYS A 99 10.13 13.33 -1.49
N GLU A 100 9.41 14.41 -1.82
CA GLU A 100 9.68 15.72 -1.23
C GLU A 100 9.52 15.69 0.30
N PRO A 101 10.29 16.49 1.08
CA PRO A 101 10.29 16.40 2.54
C PRO A 101 8.92 16.59 3.19
N HIS A 102 8.04 17.39 2.59
CA HIS A 102 6.67 17.62 3.09
C HIS A 102 5.66 16.53 2.64
N ALA A 103 6.05 15.71 1.65
CA ALA A 103 5.25 14.67 1.03
C ALA A 103 5.77 13.25 1.37
N THR A 104 6.55 13.13 2.43
CA THR A 104 7.03 11.87 3.01
C THR A 104 6.72 11.84 4.50
N VAL A 105 6.68 10.64 5.09
CA VAL A 105 6.70 10.49 6.55
C VAL A 105 8.15 10.49 7.04
N SER A 106 8.38 10.97 8.27
CA SER A 106 9.70 10.96 8.88
C SER A 106 10.29 9.54 8.88
N ASN A 107 11.54 9.40 8.41
CA ASN A 107 12.27 8.13 8.33
C ASN A 107 11.57 7.04 7.48
N PHE A 108 10.82 7.41 6.44
CA PHE A 108 10.20 6.42 5.56
C PHE A 108 11.23 5.49 4.91
N THR A 109 10.84 4.23 4.73
CA THR A 109 11.66 3.23 4.01
C THR A 109 11.46 3.37 2.51
N ASP A 110 12.55 3.41 1.74
CA ASP A 110 12.53 3.47 0.26
C ASP A 110 12.92 2.14 -0.39
#